data_AF-A0A949UDI2-F1
#
_entry.id   AF-A0A949UDI2-F1
#
_cell.length_a   1.000
_cell.length_b   1.000
_cell.length_c   1.000
_cell.angle_alpha   90.00
_cell.angle_beta   90.00
_cell.angle_gamma   90.00
#
_symmetry.space_group_name_H-M   'P 1'
#
loop_
_entity.id
_entity.type
_entity.pdbx_description
1 polymer ?
#
loop_
_entity_poly.entity_id
_entity_poly.type
_entity_poly.pdbx_seq_one_letter_code
_entity_poly.pdbx_strand_id
1 'polypeptide(L)'
;AFDATRIPLFMIFYAGLALMLWEAVAIRELRSLIVQASQSTMRITAMVIFILIGSTIFTLVFRGVDGDLWIEHMLLDLPGGKVGFLIFVNIFVFFLAFFLDFFEIAFIIIPLLAPVATKLGIDLIWFGVLLCVNMQTSFMHPPFGFALFYLRGIASKEVKSSDIYWGAIPWVVLQLIMVGFVIAFPQMVTAFLDKASDVDPNSIQIEIPQESPDEEKQEETPPDFGAPKEEQKGSSSPADDLQKQFGGK
;
A
#
# COMPACT_ATOMS: atom_id res chain seq x y z
N ALA A 1 -13.97 8.91 1.18
CA ALA A 1 -15.39 9.03 1.55
C ALA A 1 -15.79 7.83 2.39
N PHE A 2 -16.02 8.02 3.69
CA PHE A 2 -16.53 6.99 4.59
C PHE A 2 -18.06 6.97 4.43
N ASP A 3 -18.58 5.92 3.81
CA ASP A 3 -20.00 5.83 3.46
C ASP A 3 -20.84 5.48 4.69
N ALA A 4 -21.66 6.44 5.15
CA ALA A 4 -22.47 6.34 6.36
C ALA A 4 -23.48 5.17 6.31
N THR A 5 -23.82 4.68 5.11
CA THR A 5 -24.71 3.53 4.93
C THR A 5 -24.08 2.18 5.27
N ARG A 6 -22.74 2.07 5.32
CA ARG A 6 -22.03 0.83 5.67
C ARG A 6 -21.81 0.64 7.18
N ILE A 7 -21.95 1.70 7.96
CA ILE A 7 -21.81 1.71 9.43
C ILE A 7 -22.71 0.68 10.12
N PRO A 8 -24.03 0.59 9.82
CA PRO A 8 -24.90 -0.40 10.46
C PRO A 8 -24.53 -1.84 10.08
N LEU A 9 -24.05 -2.08 8.85
CA LEU A 9 -23.59 -3.40 8.42
C LEU A 9 -22.35 -3.85 9.20
N PHE A 10 -21.38 -2.95 9.39
CA PHE A 10 -20.22 -3.22 10.22
C PHE A 10 -20.60 -3.47 11.68
N MET A 11 -21.52 -2.68 12.25
CA MET A 11 -21.99 -2.89 13.64
C MET A 11 -22.64 -4.25 13.84
N ILE A 12 -23.49 -4.69 12.91
CA ILE A 12 -24.14 -6.02 12.97
C ILE A 12 -23.08 -7.12 12.87
N PHE A 13 -22.12 -6.99 11.95
CA PHE A 13 -21.02 -7.94 11.80
C PHE A 13 -20.19 -8.04 13.08
N TYR A 14 -19.77 -6.92 13.67
CA TYR A 14 -18.99 -6.90 14.91
C TYR A 14 -19.79 -7.39 16.12
N ALA A 15 -21.09 -7.08 16.22
CA ALA A 15 -21.96 -7.60 17.27
C ALA A 15 -22.15 -9.12 17.18
N GLY A 16 -22.31 -9.65 15.96
CA GLY A 16 -22.36 -11.10 15.71
C GLY A 16 -21.05 -11.80 16.09
N LEU A 17 -19.92 -11.19 15.74
CA LEU A 17 -18.59 -11.69 16.08
C LEU A 17 -18.37 -11.68 17.60
N ALA A 18 -18.80 -10.63 18.30
CA ALA A 18 -18.74 -10.53 19.75
C ALA A 18 -19.62 -11.58 20.46
N LEU A 19 -20.84 -11.81 19.97
CA LEU A 19 -21.73 -12.84 20.51
C LEU A 19 -21.17 -14.25 20.30
N MET A 20 -20.60 -14.54 19.13
CA MET A 20 -19.97 -15.81 18.84
C MET A 20 -18.77 -16.07 19.76
N LEU A 21 -17.94 -15.06 20.01
CA LEU A 21 -16.82 -15.14 20.96
C LEU A 21 -17.30 -15.32 22.40
N TRP A 22 -18.38 -14.63 22.80
CA TRP A 22 -18.97 -14.77 24.12
C TRP A 22 -19.51 -16.19 24.35
N GLU A 23 -20.27 -16.75 23.40
CA GLU A 23 -20.75 -18.14 23.48
C GLU A 23 -19.60 -19.15 23.46
N ALA A 24 -18.60 -18.95 22.61
CA ALA A 24 -17.43 -19.83 22.56
C ALA A 24 -16.67 -19.86 23.90
N VAL A 25 -16.62 -18.74 24.62
CA VAL A 25 -16.03 -18.63 25.95
C VAL A 25 -16.97 -19.17 27.05
N ALA A 26 -18.28 -19.10 26.87
CA ALA A 26 -19.27 -19.65 27.81
C ALA A 26 -19.25 -21.19 27.83
N ILE A 27 -18.94 -21.84 26.70
CA ILE A 27 -18.84 -23.30 26.61
C ILE A 27 -17.54 -23.79 27.27
N ARG A 28 -17.66 -24.42 28.44
CA ARG A 28 -16.52 -24.87 29.26
C ARG A 28 -15.64 -25.93 28.58
N GLU A 29 -16.22 -26.80 27.78
CA GLU A 29 -15.52 -27.82 26.96
C GLU A 29 -14.67 -27.18 25.86
N LEU A 30 -15.10 -26.03 25.31
CA LEU A 30 -14.41 -25.35 24.21
C LEU A 30 -13.17 -24.58 24.70
N ARG A 31 -13.14 -24.17 25.97
CA ARG A 31 -12.00 -23.43 26.55
C ARG A 31 -10.70 -24.21 26.46
N SER A 32 -10.72 -25.52 26.72
CA SER A 32 -9.52 -26.35 26.64
C SER A 32 -9.01 -26.46 25.20
N LEU A 33 -9.93 -26.60 24.23
CA LEU A 33 -9.62 -26.63 22.80
C LEU A 33 -9.09 -25.28 22.28
N ILE A 34 -9.68 -24.16 22.71
CA ILE A 34 -9.21 -22.81 22.36
C ILE A 34 -7.80 -22.58 22.91
N VAL A 35 -7.52 -22.98 24.15
CA VAL A 35 -6.18 -22.86 24.73
C VAL A 35 -5.18 -23.74 23.99
N GLN A 36 -5.54 -24.99 23.67
CA GLN A 36 -4.67 -25.88 22.89
C GLN A 36 -4.39 -25.35 21.49
N ALA A 37 -5.42 -24.88 20.77
CA ALA A 37 -5.28 -24.25 19.47
C ALA A 37 -4.40 -23.00 19.55
N SER A 38 -4.63 -22.14 20.54
CA SER A 38 -3.83 -20.93 20.76
C SER A 38 -2.37 -21.25 21.08
N GLN A 39 -2.09 -22.27 21.89
CA GLN A 39 -0.72 -22.71 22.18
C GLN A 39 -0.03 -23.27 20.94
N SER A 40 -0.74 -24.04 20.11
CA SER A 40 -0.21 -24.56 18.85
C SER A 40 0.12 -23.43 17.87
N THR A 41 -0.80 -22.48 17.68
CA THR A 41 -0.59 -21.29 16.85
C THR A 41 0.59 -20.47 17.38
N MET A 42 0.62 -20.18 18.68
CA MET A 42 1.68 -19.40 19.31
C MET A 42 3.05 -20.05 19.16
N ARG A 43 3.15 -21.39 19.20
CA ARG A 43 4.42 -22.09 18.99
C ARG A 43 4.97 -21.86 17.58
N ILE A 44 4.14 -21.99 16.56
CA ILE A 44 4.56 -21.76 15.16
C ILE A 44 4.90 -20.29 14.96
N THR A 45 4.06 -19.37 15.44
CA THR A 45 4.32 -17.93 15.37
C THR A 45 5.61 -17.55 16.10
N ALA A 46 5.87 -18.10 17.29
CA ALA A 46 7.10 -17.83 18.03
C ALA A 46 8.36 -18.29 17.28
N MET A 47 8.31 -19.43 16.58
CA MET A 47 9.41 -19.86 15.72
C MET A 47 9.63 -18.88 14.56
N VAL A 48 8.56 -18.45 13.88
CA VAL A 48 8.65 -17.46 12.80
C VAL A 48 9.23 -16.14 13.31
N ILE A 49 8.71 -15.59 14.42
CA ILE A 49 9.22 -14.35 15.01
C ILE A 49 10.71 -14.47 15.38
N PHE A 50 11.14 -15.61 15.91
CA PHE A 50 12.55 -15.83 16.23
C PHE A 50 13.44 -15.79 14.98
N ILE A 51 12.99 -16.39 13.87
CA ILE A 51 13.69 -16.31 12.58
C ILE A 51 13.72 -14.87 12.07
N LEU A 52 12.62 -14.11 12.19
CA LEU A 52 12.57 -12.69 11.78
C LEU A 52 13.52 -11.78 12.58
N ILE A 53 13.68 -12.06 13.89
CA ILE A 53 14.66 -11.34 14.70
C ILE A 53 16.08 -11.65 14.18
N GLY A 54 16.38 -12.92 13.93
CA GLY A 54 17.66 -13.35 13.37
C GLY A 54 17.96 -12.73 12.00
N SER A 55 16.97 -12.71 11.10
CA SER A 55 17.09 -12.12 9.77
C SER A 55 17.33 -10.61 9.83
N THR A 56 16.67 -9.91 10.75
CA THR A 56 16.83 -8.46 10.92
C THR A 56 18.25 -8.12 11.39
N ILE A 57 18.77 -8.87 12.35
CA ILE A 57 20.15 -8.71 12.83
C ILE A 57 21.14 -9.03 11.70
N PHE A 58 20.91 -10.13 10.96
CA PHE A 58 21.73 -10.47 9.80
C PHE A 58 21.75 -9.36 8.75
N THR A 59 20.58 -8.86 8.33
CA THR A 59 20.48 -7.79 7.34
C THR A 59 21.18 -6.51 7.83
N LEU A 60 21.05 -6.17 9.12
CA LEU A 60 21.70 -4.99 9.70
C LEU A 60 23.24 -5.13 9.69
N VAL A 61 23.77 -6.27 10.14
CA VAL A 61 25.22 -6.52 10.17
C VAL A 61 25.77 -6.64 8.75
N PHE A 62 25.07 -7.33 7.85
CA PHE A 62 25.46 -7.51 6.46
C PHE A 62 25.58 -6.16 5.74
N ARG A 63 24.65 -5.24 5.97
CA ARG A 63 24.75 -3.85 5.50
C ARG A 63 25.85 -3.07 6.21
N GLY A 64 26.03 -3.30 7.50
CA GLY A 64 27.09 -2.67 8.28
C GLY A 64 28.51 -3.01 7.80
N VAL A 65 28.67 -4.10 7.04
CA VAL A 65 29.95 -4.49 6.40
C VAL A 65 29.96 -4.24 4.89
N ASP A 66 29.06 -3.38 4.39
CA ASP A 66 28.92 -3.04 2.96
C ASP A 66 28.64 -4.26 2.06
N GLY A 67 28.02 -5.31 2.62
CA GLY A 67 27.69 -6.52 1.87
C GLY A 67 26.67 -6.30 0.75
N ASP A 68 25.79 -5.31 0.90
CA ASP A 68 24.84 -4.93 -0.13
C ASP A 68 25.53 -4.31 -1.35
N LEU A 69 26.57 -3.50 -1.16
CA LEU A 69 27.40 -3.00 -2.26
C LEU A 69 28.16 -4.12 -2.95
N TRP A 70 28.70 -5.09 -2.20
CA TRP A 70 29.43 -6.22 -2.78
C TRP A 70 28.51 -7.09 -3.67
N ILE A 71 27.32 -7.44 -3.18
CA ILE A 71 26.31 -8.16 -3.97
C ILE A 71 25.88 -7.33 -5.18
N GLU A 72 25.72 -6.02 -5.01
CA GLU A 72 25.33 -5.14 -6.11
C GLU A 72 26.31 -5.22 -7.28
N HIS A 73 27.61 -5.09 -7.01
CA HIS A 73 28.64 -5.22 -8.04
C HIS A 73 28.61 -6.60 -8.71
N MET A 74 28.50 -7.69 -7.93
CA MET A 74 28.39 -9.04 -8.48
C MET A 74 27.17 -9.23 -9.39
N LEU A 75 26.03 -8.64 -9.02
CA LEU A 75 24.78 -8.77 -9.78
C LEU A 75 24.74 -7.86 -11.01
N LEU A 76 25.44 -6.72 -10.97
CA LEU A 76 25.61 -5.84 -12.13
C LEU A 76 26.59 -6.41 -13.16
N ASP A 77 27.58 -7.19 -12.72
CA ASP A 77 28.55 -7.86 -13.59
C ASP A 77 27.98 -9.09 -14.31
N LEU A 78 26.73 -9.48 -14.03
CA LEU A 78 26.06 -10.58 -14.73
C LEU A 78 25.85 -10.26 -16.22
N PRO A 79 26.23 -11.19 -17.13
CA PRO A 79 25.98 -11.02 -18.56
C PRO A 79 24.47 -11.05 -18.85
N GLY A 80 23.98 -10.08 -19.63
CA GLY A 80 22.58 -10.02 -20.07
C GLY A 80 21.76 -8.83 -19.54
N GLY A 81 22.37 -7.90 -18.80
CA GLY A 81 21.73 -6.67 -18.36
C GLY A 81 20.42 -6.92 -17.61
N LYS A 82 19.35 -6.19 -17.95
CA LYS A 82 18.04 -6.30 -17.27
C LYS A 82 17.46 -7.72 -17.32
N VAL A 83 17.54 -8.39 -18.48
CA VAL A 83 16.92 -9.71 -18.67
C VAL A 83 17.74 -10.80 -18.01
N GLY A 84 19.08 -10.73 -18.10
CA GLY A 84 19.98 -11.65 -17.40
C GLY A 84 19.78 -11.61 -15.89
N PHE A 85 19.69 -10.42 -15.32
CA PHE A 85 19.36 -10.21 -13.90
C PHE A 85 18.02 -10.84 -13.53
N LEU A 86 16.96 -10.59 -14.31
CA LEU A 86 15.62 -11.14 -14.01
C LEU A 86 15.59 -12.67 -14.05
N ILE A 87 16.24 -13.29 -15.03
CA ILE A 87 16.32 -14.75 -15.11
C ILE A 87 17.10 -15.31 -13.91
N PHE A 88 18.26 -14.73 -13.60
CA PHE A 88 19.06 -15.14 -12.46
C PHE A 88 18.27 -15.03 -11.15
N VAL A 89 17.64 -13.88 -10.90
CA VAL A 89 16.84 -13.66 -9.68
C VAL A 89 15.67 -14.63 -9.61
N ASN A 90 14.97 -14.88 -10.71
CA ASN A 90 13.87 -15.84 -10.72
C ASN A 90 14.36 -17.24 -10.31
N ILE A 91 15.45 -17.71 -10.88
CA ILE A 91 15.99 -19.03 -10.57
C ILE A 91 16.52 -19.06 -9.13
N PHE A 92 17.26 -18.03 -8.73
CA PHE A 92 17.84 -17.91 -7.40
C PHE A 92 16.76 -17.92 -6.31
N VAL A 93 15.73 -17.09 -6.44
CA VAL A 93 14.62 -17.02 -5.47
C VAL A 93 13.78 -18.29 -5.50
N PHE A 94 13.57 -18.91 -6.67
CA PHE A 94 12.86 -20.19 -6.77
C PHE A 94 13.51 -21.28 -5.91
N PHE A 95 14.84 -21.42 -5.98
CA PHE A 95 15.55 -22.39 -5.14
C PHE A 95 15.61 -21.99 -3.67
N LEU A 96 15.77 -20.70 -3.38
CA LEU A 96 15.87 -20.20 -2.01
C LEU A 96 14.54 -20.33 -1.27
N ALA A 97 13.41 -20.14 -1.97
CA ALA A 97 12.04 -20.29 -1.48
C ALA A 97 11.67 -21.71 -1.08
N PHE A 98 12.51 -22.71 -1.36
CA PHE A 98 12.33 -24.05 -0.79
C PHE A 98 12.74 -24.12 0.69
N PHE A 99 13.67 -23.28 1.14
CA PHE A 99 14.24 -23.35 2.49
C PHE A 99 13.85 -22.16 3.36
N LEU A 100 13.60 -21.02 2.74
CA LEU A 100 13.20 -19.78 3.43
C LEU A 100 11.72 -19.50 3.19
N ASP A 101 11.02 -19.08 4.23
CA ASP A 101 9.62 -18.63 4.15
C ASP A 101 9.55 -17.19 3.57
N PHE A 102 8.35 -16.77 3.20
CA PHE A 102 8.09 -15.51 2.50
C PHE A 102 8.63 -14.30 3.25
N PHE A 103 8.41 -14.24 4.55
CA PHE A 103 8.83 -13.08 5.34
C PHE A 103 10.35 -12.94 5.35
N GLU A 104 11.09 -14.05 5.41
CA GLU A 104 12.56 -14.09 5.40
C GLU A 104 13.12 -13.62 4.06
N ILE A 105 12.53 -14.09 2.95
CA ILE A 105 12.90 -13.59 1.62
C ILE A 105 12.59 -12.09 1.52
N ALA A 106 11.44 -11.66 2.02
CA ALA A 106 11.04 -10.26 1.98
C ALA A 106 11.97 -9.34 2.80
N PHE A 107 12.50 -9.80 3.94
CA PHE A 107 13.37 -8.98 4.80
C PHE A 107 14.88 -9.11 4.52
N ILE A 108 15.32 -10.21 3.92
CA ILE A 108 16.74 -10.43 3.60
C ILE A 108 17.02 -10.12 2.13
N ILE A 109 16.25 -10.73 1.22
CA ILE A 109 16.59 -10.79 -0.21
C ILE A 109 16.05 -9.58 -0.97
N ILE A 110 14.80 -9.18 -0.71
CA ILE A 110 14.23 -8.02 -1.42
C ILE A 110 15.05 -6.73 -1.18
N PRO A 111 15.46 -6.38 0.05
CA PRO A 111 16.25 -5.17 0.29
C PRO A 111 17.65 -5.23 -0.34
N LEU A 112 18.12 -6.44 -0.68
CA LEU A 112 19.38 -6.67 -1.36
C LEU A 112 19.24 -6.55 -2.89
N LEU A 113 18.14 -7.06 -3.46
CA LEU A 113 17.89 -7.04 -4.90
C LEU A 113 17.27 -5.73 -5.39
N ALA A 114 16.48 -5.04 -4.57
CA ALA A 114 15.81 -3.78 -4.89
C ALA A 114 16.77 -2.68 -5.40
N PRO A 115 17.90 -2.35 -4.73
CA PRO A 115 18.82 -1.32 -5.24
C PRO A 115 19.43 -1.70 -6.60
N VAL A 116 19.72 -2.97 -6.82
CA VAL A 116 20.23 -3.49 -8.11
C VAL A 116 19.18 -3.34 -9.20
N ALA A 117 17.93 -3.70 -8.91
CA ALA A 117 16.81 -3.57 -9.84
C ALA A 117 16.60 -2.11 -10.24
N THR A 118 16.63 -1.17 -9.29
CA THR A 118 16.53 0.28 -9.57
C THR A 118 17.66 0.77 -10.47
N LYS A 119 18.91 0.35 -10.21
CA LYS A 119 20.08 0.74 -11.03
C LYS A 119 20.01 0.18 -12.46
N LEU A 120 19.44 -1.00 -12.63
CA LEU A 120 19.11 -1.56 -13.94
C LEU A 120 17.88 -0.91 -14.58
N GLY A 121 17.22 0.04 -13.91
CA GLY A 121 16.02 0.71 -14.39
C GLY A 121 14.85 -0.26 -14.59
N ILE A 122 14.71 -1.20 -13.67
CA ILE A 122 13.59 -2.13 -13.56
C ILE A 122 12.55 -1.51 -12.62
N ASP A 123 11.28 -1.55 -13.01
CA ASP A 123 10.20 -1.11 -12.14
C ASP A 123 10.06 -2.03 -10.92
N LEU A 124 10.11 -1.44 -9.72
CA LEU A 124 10.10 -2.19 -8.46
C LEU A 124 8.78 -2.92 -8.22
N ILE A 125 7.66 -2.39 -8.74
CA ILE A 125 6.34 -2.98 -8.55
C ILE A 125 6.24 -4.22 -9.43
N TRP A 126 6.61 -4.11 -10.70
CA TRP A 126 6.71 -5.24 -11.61
C TRP A 126 7.67 -6.32 -11.08
N PHE A 127 8.85 -5.91 -10.61
CA PHE A 127 9.82 -6.82 -10.01
C PHE A 127 9.27 -7.52 -8.76
N GLY A 128 8.61 -6.79 -7.87
CA GLY A 128 7.98 -7.35 -6.67
C GLY A 128 6.87 -8.35 -7.00
N VAL A 129 6.00 -8.03 -7.96
CA VAL A 129 4.95 -8.95 -8.43
C VAL A 129 5.56 -10.22 -9.00
N LEU A 130 6.61 -10.09 -9.82
CA LEU A 130 7.30 -11.24 -10.40
C LEU A 130 7.95 -12.12 -9.32
N LEU A 131 8.55 -11.53 -8.28
CA LEU A 131 9.04 -12.27 -7.12
C LEU A 131 7.93 -12.99 -6.35
N CYS A 132 6.80 -12.33 -6.12
CA CYS A 132 5.64 -12.91 -5.43
C CYS A 132 5.07 -14.12 -6.17
N VAL A 133 4.88 -14.00 -7.49
CA VAL A 133 4.37 -15.09 -8.35
C VAL A 133 5.35 -16.27 -8.36
N ASN A 134 6.65 -16.00 -8.44
CA ASN A 134 7.68 -17.04 -8.40
C ASN A 134 7.69 -17.79 -7.06
N MET A 135 7.68 -17.06 -5.95
CA MET A 135 7.68 -17.67 -4.63
C MET A 135 6.41 -18.49 -4.36
N GLN A 136 5.24 -18.06 -4.84
CA GLN A 136 4.01 -18.86 -4.79
C GLN A 136 4.18 -20.21 -5.50
N THR A 137 4.85 -20.22 -6.65
CA THR A 137 5.16 -21.44 -7.41
C THR A 137 5.96 -22.44 -6.56
N SER A 138 6.91 -21.92 -5.78
CA SER A 138 7.80 -22.73 -4.94
C SER A 138 7.05 -23.47 -3.82
N PHE A 139 5.95 -22.89 -3.32
CA PHE A 139 5.05 -23.55 -2.35
C PHE A 139 4.17 -24.65 -2.95
N MET A 140 4.14 -24.81 -4.27
CA MET A 140 3.32 -25.81 -4.96
C MET A 140 4.13 -27.01 -5.49
N HIS A 141 5.46 -27.00 -5.37
CA HIS A 141 6.34 -28.04 -5.91
C HIS A 141 6.82 -29.04 -4.81
N PRO A 142 6.98 -30.35 -5.10
CA PRO A 142 7.44 -31.35 -4.13
C PRO A 142 8.96 -31.19 -3.89
N PRO A 143 9.36 -30.42 -2.88
CA PRO A 143 9.95 -30.99 -1.64
C PRO A 143 9.47 -30.32 -0.34
N PHE A 144 8.83 -29.15 -0.41
CA PHE A 144 8.43 -28.33 0.75
C PHE A 144 7.05 -27.69 0.60
N GLY A 145 6.28 -28.04 -0.45
CA GLY A 145 4.93 -27.51 -0.62
C GLY A 145 4.01 -27.89 0.53
N PHE A 146 3.83 -27.00 1.50
CA PHE A 146 2.98 -27.20 2.67
C PHE A 146 1.56 -27.61 2.27
N ALA A 147 1.07 -27.11 1.14
CA ALA A 147 -0.21 -27.49 0.56
C ALA A 147 -0.27 -28.99 0.18
N LEU A 148 0.80 -29.53 -0.41
CA LEU A 148 0.87 -30.95 -0.81
C LEU A 148 0.99 -31.87 0.42
N PHE A 149 1.72 -31.46 1.45
CA PHE A 149 1.79 -32.20 2.71
C PHE A 149 0.50 -32.12 3.51
N TYR A 150 -0.19 -30.99 3.49
CA TYR A 150 -1.51 -30.84 4.09
C TYR A 150 -2.54 -31.74 3.40
N LEU A 151 -2.58 -31.74 2.07
CA LEU A 151 -3.44 -32.64 1.30
C LEU A 151 -3.14 -34.11 1.59
N ARG A 152 -1.87 -34.48 1.72
CA ARG A 152 -1.48 -35.83 2.15
C ARG A 152 -1.96 -36.16 3.56
N GLY A 153 -2.05 -35.17 4.46
CA GLY A 153 -2.54 -35.34 5.83
C GLY A 153 -4.04 -35.63 5.92
N ILE A 154 -4.83 -35.15 4.97
CA ILE A 154 -6.29 -35.37 4.91
C ILE A 154 -6.73 -36.42 3.88
N ALA A 155 -5.85 -36.82 2.95
CA ALA A 155 -6.16 -37.81 1.93
C ALA A 155 -6.27 -39.24 2.51
N SER A 156 -7.22 -40.01 2.00
CA SER A 156 -7.38 -41.42 2.34
C SER A 156 -6.10 -42.22 1.98
N LYS A 157 -5.84 -43.31 2.71
CA LYS A 157 -4.64 -44.14 2.51
C LYS A 157 -4.54 -44.78 1.11
N GLU A 158 -5.61 -44.72 0.33
CA GLU A 158 -5.71 -45.23 -1.03
C GLU A 158 -5.00 -44.33 -2.05
N VAL A 159 -4.88 -43.02 -1.76
CA VAL A 159 -4.19 -42.06 -2.65
C VAL A 159 -2.70 -42.10 -2.37
N LYS A 160 -1.90 -42.43 -3.38
CA LYS A 160 -0.44 -42.41 -3.23
C LYS A 160 0.06 -40.97 -3.23
N SER A 161 1.12 -40.68 -2.49
CA SER A 161 1.76 -39.36 -2.51
C SER A 161 2.19 -38.95 -3.93
N SER A 162 2.50 -39.93 -4.78
CA SER A 162 2.81 -39.73 -6.20
C SER A 162 1.64 -39.13 -6.98
N ASP A 163 0.39 -39.51 -6.68
CA ASP A 163 -0.79 -39.02 -7.40
C ASP A 163 -1.05 -37.55 -7.05
N ILE A 164 -0.79 -37.17 -5.79
CA ILE A 164 -0.86 -35.78 -5.32
C ILE A 164 0.21 -34.93 -6.02
N TYR A 165 1.43 -35.46 -6.18
CA TYR A 165 2.51 -34.75 -6.86
C TYR A 165 2.26 -34.59 -8.36
N TRP A 166 1.79 -35.65 -9.04
CA TRP A 166 1.41 -35.56 -10.43
C TRP A 166 0.21 -34.63 -10.67
N GLY A 167 -0.70 -34.50 -9.70
CA GLY A 167 -1.78 -33.50 -9.73
C GLY A 167 -1.29 -32.06 -9.56
N ALA A 168 -0.13 -31.83 -8.92
CA ALA A 168 0.42 -30.50 -8.69
C ALA A 168 1.25 -29.97 -9.88
N ILE A 169 1.90 -30.86 -10.64
CA ILE A 169 2.76 -30.49 -11.77
C ILE A 169 2.04 -29.60 -12.80
N PRO A 170 0.80 -29.88 -13.26
CA PRO A 170 0.10 -29.02 -14.21
C PRO A 170 -0.06 -27.57 -13.73
N TRP A 171 -0.28 -27.38 -12.44
CA TRP A 171 -0.40 -26.06 -11.84
C TRP A 171 0.94 -25.33 -11.77
N VAL A 172 2.02 -26.04 -11.44
CA VAL A 172 3.38 -25.48 -11.48
C VAL A 172 3.75 -25.06 -12.90
N VAL A 173 3.43 -25.87 -13.91
CA VAL A 173 3.68 -25.55 -15.32
C VAL A 173 2.89 -24.31 -15.75
N LEU A 174 1.61 -24.22 -15.39
CA LEU A 174 0.79 -23.05 -15.67
C LEU A 174 1.36 -21.78 -15.02
N GLN A 175 1.87 -21.90 -13.79
CA GLN A 175 2.48 -20.80 -13.06
C GLN A 175 3.80 -20.35 -13.69
N LEU A 176 4.65 -21.29 -14.14
CA LEU A 176 5.88 -20.96 -14.87
C LEU A 176 5.58 -20.27 -16.21
N ILE A 177 4.51 -20.69 -16.90
CA ILE A 177 4.02 -20.02 -18.10
C ILE A 177 3.59 -18.59 -17.76
N MET A 178 2.83 -18.40 -16.67
CA MET A 178 2.43 -17.07 -16.18
C MET A 178 3.65 -16.18 -15.88
N VAL A 179 4.68 -16.70 -15.20
CA VAL A 179 5.93 -15.96 -14.97
C VAL A 179 6.58 -15.56 -16.29
N GLY A 180 6.65 -16.47 -17.26
CA GLY A 180 7.16 -16.17 -18.60
C GLY A 180 6.38 -15.05 -19.30
N PHE A 181 5.05 -15.06 -19.19
CA PHE A 181 4.20 -13.98 -19.72
C PHE A 181 4.42 -12.65 -19.00
N VAL A 182 4.57 -12.66 -17.67
CA VAL A 182 4.85 -11.44 -16.88
C VAL A 182 6.23 -10.86 -17.22
N ILE A 183 7.22 -11.71 -17.54
CA ILE A 183 8.53 -11.28 -18.03
C ILE A 183 8.42 -10.67 -19.43
N ALA A 184 7.67 -11.31 -20.34
CA ALA A 184 7.54 -10.87 -21.72
C ALA A 184 6.70 -9.59 -21.87
N PHE A 185 5.69 -9.41 -21.02
CA PHE A 185 4.76 -8.27 -21.06
C PHE A 185 4.69 -7.56 -19.70
N PRO A 186 5.69 -6.74 -19.35
CA PRO A 186 5.69 -5.98 -18.10
C PRO A 186 4.49 -5.03 -17.98
N GLN A 187 3.93 -4.60 -19.11
CA GLN A 187 2.74 -3.76 -19.19
C GLN A 187 1.50 -4.43 -18.57
N MET A 188 1.41 -5.76 -18.45
CA MET A 188 0.25 -6.38 -17.78
C MET A 188 0.17 -6.01 -16.29
N VAL A 189 1.32 -5.77 -15.66
CA VAL A 189 1.40 -5.38 -14.25
C VAL A 189 1.36 -3.87 -14.10
N THR A 190 1.99 -3.12 -15.02
CA THR A 190 2.10 -1.66 -14.93
C THR A 190 1.00 -0.87 -15.63
N ALA A 191 0.15 -1.49 -16.46
CA ALA A 191 -0.90 -0.79 -17.21
C ALA A 191 -2.01 -0.21 -16.34
N PHE A 192 -2.29 -0.80 -15.18
CA PHE A 192 -3.30 -0.31 -14.22
C PHE A 192 -2.70 0.46 -13.04
N LEU A 193 -1.39 0.68 -13.04
CA LEU A 193 -0.75 1.51 -12.02
C LEU A 193 -0.88 2.97 -12.45
N ASP A 194 -1.71 3.72 -11.72
CA ASP A 194 -1.67 5.18 -11.75
C ASP A 194 -0.23 5.60 -11.46
N LYS A 195 0.43 6.19 -12.46
CA LYS A 195 1.78 6.74 -12.32
C LYS A 195 1.76 7.62 -11.08
N ALA A 196 2.58 7.30 -10.07
CA ALA A 196 2.67 8.09 -8.86
C ALA A 196 2.79 9.55 -9.28
N SER A 197 1.76 10.33 -8.97
CA SER A 197 1.77 11.75 -9.22
C SER A 197 2.88 12.31 -8.34
N ASP A 198 3.97 12.69 -8.99
CA ASP A 198 5.10 13.40 -8.41
C ASP A 198 4.60 14.81 -8.05
N VAL A 199 3.73 14.88 -7.03
CA VAL A 199 3.27 16.15 -6.46
C VAL A 199 4.36 16.58 -5.50
N ASP A 200 5.31 17.34 -6.04
CA ASP A 200 6.36 17.99 -5.26
C ASP A 200 5.70 18.94 -4.25
N PRO A 201 5.75 18.65 -2.92
CA PRO A 201 5.15 19.49 -1.90
C PRO A 201 5.77 20.90 -1.85
N ASN A 202 6.92 21.15 -2.51
CA ASN A 202 7.51 22.47 -2.65
C ASN A 202 6.92 23.32 -3.80
N SER A 203 6.17 22.72 -4.72
CA SER A 203 5.46 23.43 -5.80
C SER A 203 4.04 23.87 -5.42
N ILE A 204 3.58 23.53 -4.21
CA ILE A 204 2.27 23.92 -3.69
C ILE A 204 2.35 25.39 -3.24
N GLN A 205 2.14 26.31 -4.18
CA GLN A 205 1.85 27.71 -3.84
C GLN A 205 0.44 27.76 -3.23
N ILE A 206 0.38 27.76 -1.90
CA ILE A 206 -0.83 28.16 -1.19
C ILE A 206 -0.91 29.68 -1.33
N GLU A 207 -1.51 30.14 -2.43
CA GLU A 207 -1.97 31.52 -2.53
C GLU A 207 -3.09 31.70 -1.49
N ILE A 208 -2.70 32.14 -0.30
CA ILE A 208 -3.63 32.78 0.63
C ILE A 208 -3.99 34.09 -0.07
N PRO A 209 -5.26 34.35 -0.43
CA PRO A 209 -5.64 35.66 -0.97
C PRO A 209 -5.27 36.72 0.08
N GLN A 210 -4.16 37.42 -0.14
CA GLN A 210 -3.85 38.62 0.61
C GLN A 210 -4.74 39.70 -0.01
N GLU A 211 -5.83 40.03 0.68
CA GLU A 211 -6.59 41.25 0.41
C GLU A 211 -5.61 42.43 0.46
N SER A 212 -5.35 43.01 -0.71
CA SER A 212 -4.65 44.27 -0.86
C SER A 212 -5.51 45.39 -0.26
N PRO A 213 -4.95 46.38 0.47
CA PRO A 213 -5.73 47.39 1.22
C PRO A 213 -6.48 48.43 0.37
N ASP A 214 -6.63 48.22 -0.93
CA ASP A 214 -7.07 49.24 -1.89
C ASP A 214 -8.45 48.96 -2.53
N GLU A 215 -9.20 47.98 -2.03
CA GLU A 215 -10.59 47.71 -2.46
C GLU A 215 -11.65 47.99 -1.38
N GLU A 216 -11.39 48.92 -0.45
CA GLU A 216 -12.47 49.63 0.25
C GLU A 216 -13.12 50.66 -0.70
N LYS A 217 -13.94 50.17 -1.64
CA LYS A 217 -15.09 50.89 -2.25
C LYS A 217 -15.71 50.05 -3.38
N GLN A 218 -16.44 49.01 -2.99
CA GLN A 218 -17.65 48.59 -3.71
C GLN A 218 -18.61 47.98 -2.69
N GLU A 219 -19.51 48.83 -2.20
CA GLU A 219 -20.60 48.48 -1.29
C GLU A 219 -21.55 47.47 -1.95
N GLU A 220 -21.77 46.31 -1.35
CA GLU A 220 -23.08 45.65 -1.42
C GLU A 220 -23.98 46.30 -0.36
N THR A 221 -24.74 47.32 -0.76
CA THR A 221 -25.83 47.85 0.07
C THR A 221 -27.01 46.86 0.08
N PRO A 222 -27.63 46.56 1.24
CA PRO A 222 -28.84 45.75 1.30
C PRO A 222 -30.01 46.41 0.57
N PRO A 223 -31.02 45.63 0.10
CA PRO A 223 -32.00 46.08 -0.89
C PRO A 223 -32.89 47.23 -0.40
N ASP A 224 -32.98 48.26 -1.23
CA ASP A 224 -33.74 49.50 -1.06
C ASP A 224 -35.25 49.28 -1.31
N PHE A 225 -36.08 49.49 -0.28
CA PHE A 225 -37.54 49.46 -0.35
C PHE A 225 -38.07 50.85 -0.75
N GLY A 226 -38.31 51.02 -2.05
CA GLY A 226 -38.62 52.32 -2.65
C GLY A 226 -39.91 53.02 -2.20
N ALA A 227 -39.83 54.35 -2.17
CA ALA A 227 -40.94 55.31 -2.29
C ALA A 227 -40.38 56.67 -2.82
N PRO A 228 -41.17 57.51 -3.53
CA PRO A 228 -40.77 58.12 -4.81
C PRO A 228 -39.95 59.42 -4.76
N LYS A 229 -39.23 59.69 -5.87
CA LYS A 229 -38.40 60.88 -6.15
C LYS A 229 -39.20 62.12 -6.57
N GLU A 230 -38.83 63.28 -6.01
CA GLU A 230 -39.03 64.66 -6.48
C GLU A 230 -38.04 65.52 -5.65
N GLU A 231 -37.34 66.58 -6.05
CA GLU A 231 -37.25 67.42 -7.24
C GLU A 231 -35.96 68.29 -7.06
N GLN A 232 -35.34 68.75 -8.15
CA GLN A 232 -34.16 69.64 -8.10
C GLN A 232 -34.45 71.02 -7.50
N LYS A 233 -33.55 71.57 -6.66
CA LYS A 233 -33.23 73.01 -6.64
C LYS A 233 -31.97 73.30 -5.83
N GLY A 234 -31.09 74.13 -6.40
CA GLY A 234 -29.84 74.54 -5.77
C GLY A 234 -29.95 75.71 -4.80
N SER A 235 -28.78 76.32 -4.58
CA SER A 235 -28.47 77.62 -3.99
C SER A 235 -28.00 77.63 -2.52
N SER A 236 -26.71 77.98 -2.39
CA SER A 236 -26.09 78.91 -1.42
C SER A 236 -26.43 78.83 0.07
N SER A 237 -25.36 78.88 0.87
CA SER A 237 -25.31 78.75 2.33
C SER A 237 -26.09 79.85 3.07
N PRO A 238 -26.86 79.51 4.14
CA PRO A 238 -27.58 80.47 4.99
C PRO A 238 -26.71 81.48 5.75
N ALA A 239 -25.38 81.30 5.75
CA ALA A 239 -24.45 82.20 6.43
C ALA A 239 -24.17 83.49 5.62
N ASP A 240 -24.35 83.45 4.29
CA ASP A 240 -24.01 84.58 3.40
C ASP A 240 -25.09 85.69 3.39
N ASP A 241 -26.32 85.37 3.79
CA ASP A 241 -27.44 86.34 3.81
C ASP A 241 -27.47 87.21 5.08
N LEU A 242 -26.92 86.73 6.20
CA LEU A 242 -26.91 87.47 7.46
C LEU A 242 -25.84 88.58 7.49
N GLN A 243 -24.73 88.41 6.76
CA GLN A 243 -23.69 89.44 6.63
C GLN A 243 -24.11 90.62 5.74
N LYS A 244 -25.09 90.44 4.84
CA LYS A 244 -25.65 91.53 4.02
C LYS A 244 -26.65 92.41 4.76
N GLN A 245 -27.23 91.94 5.88
CA GLN A 245 -28.37 92.62 6.51
C GLN A 245 -28.00 93.47 7.73
N PHE A 246 -26.84 93.27 8.36
CA PHE A 246 -26.47 93.97 9.61
C PHE A 246 -25.09 94.66 9.60
N GLY A 247 -24.48 94.83 8.42
CA GLY A 247 -23.20 95.50 8.23
C GLY A 247 -23.30 96.82 7.45
N GLY A 248 -23.61 97.93 8.14
CA GLY A 248 -23.30 99.28 7.63
C GLY A 248 -24.29 100.38 8.03
N LYS A 249 -23.87 101.22 8.99
CA LYS A 249 -24.36 102.57 9.35
C LYS A 249 -25.84 102.92 9.12
#